data_AF-A0A433PBL0-F1
#
_entry.id   AF-A0A433PBL0-F1
#
_cell.length_a   1.000
_cell.length_b   1.000
_cell.length_c   1.000
_cell.angle_alpha   90.00
_cell.angle_beta   90.00
_cell.angle_gamma   90.00
#
_symmetry.space_group_name_H-M   'P 1'
#
loop_
_entity.id
_entity.type
_entity.pdbx_description
1 polymer ?
#
loop_
_entity_poly.entity_id
_entity_poly.type
_entity_poly.pdbx_seq_one_letter_code
_entity_poly.pdbx_strand_id
1 'polypeptide(L)'
;MSRARDDDAEVNVPLLARNSLDHPYSDDAPPYSPPDPLLHDLLFRPHPLNNHAAAQDPPYLRLPFFNKFVRLPSFFRPYSTITQSQRFYRFQTALGRRRGIIVCLLIFAILLLLVSLYFTILFNPPPLPSPIYPDMTTNTSARFLTLNIFMRPPGIRNNLSDYKDSRLEYLIRYVLPRYDVVALQEAFAFGTIRKDILIREARKLGFNYHIESMRKDIFDLSIDGGLLVLSRFKIVDSAVMEYERGVNNDCL
;
A
#
# COMPACT_ATOMS: atom_id res chain seq x y z
N MET A 1 27.18 -30.97 64.10
CA MET A 1 26.07 -30.08 63.70
C MET A 1 26.65 -29.13 62.64
N SER A 2 26.62 -29.48 61.37
CA SER A 2 25.51 -29.37 60.40
C SER A 2 25.53 -28.03 59.64
N ARG A 3 25.62 -28.13 58.30
CA ARG A 3 25.34 -27.11 57.24
C ARG A 3 26.33 -25.94 57.15
N ALA A 4 27.12 -25.83 56.08
CA ALA A 4 26.81 -25.26 54.74
C ALA A 4 26.70 -23.72 54.81
N ARG A 5 27.15 -22.88 53.88
CA ARG A 5 27.52 -22.97 52.47
C ARG A 5 28.03 -21.55 52.09
N ASP A 6 28.78 -21.43 50.99
CA ASP A 6 28.66 -20.40 49.94
C ASP A 6 30.01 -20.03 49.34
N ASP A 7 30.38 -20.90 48.39
CA ASP A 7 31.30 -20.66 47.30
C ASP A 7 30.72 -19.64 46.30
N ASP A 8 31.64 -18.91 45.68
CA ASP A 8 31.68 -18.47 44.29
C ASP A 8 30.50 -17.67 43.67
N ALA A 9 30.88 -16.46 43.25
CA ALA A 9 30.17 -15.62 42.32
C ALA A 9 30.01 -16.32 40.96
N GLU A 10 28.78 -16.71 40.63
CA GLU A 10 28.38 -16.99 39.25
C GLU A 10 27.04 -16.31 38.95
N VAL A 11 27.10 -15.31 38.08
CA VAL A 11 25.96 -14.53 37.60
C VAL A 11 25.07 -15.46 36.76
N ASN A 12 23.89 -15.77 37.27
CA ASN A 12 22.91 -16.64 36.63
C ASN A 12 22.22 -15.91 35.46
N VAL A 13 22.67 -16.19 34.23
CA VAL A 13 22.03 -15.77 32.98
C VAL A 13 20.92 -16.78 32.63
N PRO A 14 19.71 -16.35 32.23
CA PRO A 14 18.59 -17.26 31.96
C PRO A 14 18.90 -18.34 30.91
N LEU A 15 18.58 -19.59 31.27
CA LEU A 15 18.83 -20.88 30.57
C LEU A 15 18.18 -21.07 29.18
N LEU A 16 17.76 -20.00 28.49
CA LEU A 16 17.23 -20.10 27.11
C LEU A 16 18.25 -19.74 26.02
N ALA A 17 19.44 -19.25 26.41
CA ALA A 17 20.48 -18.83 25.45
C ALA A 17 21.60 -19.87 25.25
N ARG A 18 21.56 -21.03 25.92
CA ARG A 18 22.65 -22.03 25.87
C ARG A 18 22.39 -23.20 24.91
N ASN A 19 21.16 -23.37 24.43
CA ASN A 19 20.77 -24.52 23.59
C ASN A 19 20.76 -24.24 22.08
N SER A 20 21.29 -23.10 21.62
CA SER A 20 21.33 -22.76 20.18
C SER A 20 22.72 -22.83 19.55
N LEU A 21 23.74 -23.36 20.25
CA LEU A 21 25.12 -23.40 19.74
C LEU A 21 25.70 -24.81 19.53
N ASP A 22 24.96 -25.87 19.85
CA ASP A 22 25.43 -27.25 19.63
C ASP A 22 24.42 -28.03 18.78
N HIS A 23 24.44 -27.80 17.46
CA HIS A 23 23.87 -28.75 16.51
C HIS A 23 24.98 -29.20 15.55
N PRO A 24 25.42 -30.47 15.60
CA PRO A 24 26.36 -30.99 14.62
C PRO A 24 25.69 -31.01 13.25
N TYR A 25 26.41 -30.48 12.27
CA TYR A 25 26.04 -30.46 10.86
C TYR A 25 25.90 -31.90 10.36
N SER A 26 24.68 -32.34 10.05
CA SER A 26 24.45 -33.64 9.38
C SER A 26 24.67 -33.46 7.89
N ASP A 27 25.61 -34.21 7.32
CA ASP A 27 26.05 -34.18 5.90
C ASP A 27 25.04 -34.72 4.86
N ASP A 28 23.74 -34.79 5.18
CA ASP A 28 22.71 -35.42 4.33
C ASP A 28 21.74 -34.41 3.69
N ALA A 29 22.22 -33.24 3.28
CA ALA A 29 21.46 -32.34 2.41
C ALA A 29 21.59 -32.81 0.94
N PRO A 30 20.49 -32.98 0.18
CA PRO A 30 20.59 -33.30 -1.24
C PRO A 30 21.32 -32.16 -1.98
N PRO A 31 22.18 -32.48 -2.97
CA PRO A 31 23.00 -31.48 -3.64
C PRO A 31 22.12 -30.43 -4.32
N TYR A 32 22.46 -29.15 -4.09
CA TYR A 32 21.82 -28.00 -4.70
C TYR A 32 21.97 -28.07 -6.23
N SER A 33 20.87 -28.33 -6.93
CA SER A 33 20.80 -28.20 -8.39
C SER A 33 20.79 -26.71 -8.76
N PRO A 34 21.75 -26.22 -9.57
CA PRO A 34 21.67 -24.85 -10.06
C PRO A 34 20.42 -24.68 -10.95
N PRO A 35 19.75 -23.52 -10.94
CA PRO A 35 18.60 -23.27 -11.80
C PRO A 35 19.00 -23.28 -13.28
N ASP A 36 18.09 -23.76 -14.13
CA ASP A 36 18.31 -23.95 -15.57
C ASP A 36 18.88 -22.68 -16.24
N PRO A 37 20.02 -22.80 -16.97
CA PRO A 37 20.72 -21.66 -17.55
C PRO A 37 19.92 -20.93 -18.66
N LEU A 38 18.86 -21.53 -19.19
CA LEU A 38 18.02 -20.92 -20.23
C LEU A 38 17.02 -19.89 -19.72
N LEU A 39 16.66 -19.93 -18.43
CA LEU A 39 15.63 -19.03 -17.87
C LEU A 39 16.24 -17.71 -17.37
N HIS A 40 17.51 -17.75 -16.96
CA HIS A 40 18.24 -16.57 -16.50
C HIS A 40 18.64 -15.63 -17.66
N ASP A 41 18.87 -16.18 -18.86
CA ASP A 41 19.27 -15.41 -20.05
C ASP A 41 18.12 -14.68 -20.76
N LEU A 42 16.86 -15.13 -20.54
CA LEU A 42 15.67 -14.49 -21.13
C LEU A 42 15.19 -13.27 -20.34
N LEU A 43 15.48 -13.19 -19.05
CA LEU A 43 14.95 -12.13 -18.17
C LEU A 43 15.86 -10.91 -18.04
N PHE A 44 17.13 -10.99 -18.44
CA PHE A 44 18.13 -9.96 -18.10
C PHE A 44 19.01 -9.44 -19.25
N ARG A 45 18.65 -9.66 -20.52
CA ARG A 45 19.45 -9.12 -21.63
C ARG A 45 19.03 -7.69 -22.03
N PRO A 46 19.90 -6.68 -21.95
CA PRO A 46 19.65 -5.39 -22.58
C PRO A 46 19.88 -5.48 -24.09
N HIS A 47 18.95 -4.95 -24.89
CA HIS A 47 19.09 -4.88 -26.34
C HIS A 47 20.21 -3.90 -26.74
N PRO A 48 21.19 -4.32 -27.57
CA PRO A 48 22.14 -3.37 -28.14
C PRO A 48 21.55 -2.68 -29.38
N LEU A 49 21.68 -1.35 -29.42
CA LEU A 49 21.65 -0.55 -30.64
C LEU A 49 22.79 -1.03 -31.54
N ASN A 50 22.47 -1.50 -32.75
CA ASN A 50 23.48 -1.92 -33.73
C ASN A 50 23.39 -1.04 -34.97
N ASN A 51 24.49 -0.32 -35.24
CA ASN A 51 24.74 0.46 -36.43
C ASN A 51 25.74 -0.30 -37.32
N HIS A 52 25.42 -0.42 -38.61
CA HIS A 52 26.25 -0.81 -39.78
C HIS A 52 26.70 -2.29 -39.83
N ALA A 53 26.78 -3.00 -40.97
CA ALA A 53 26.92 -2.63 -42.39
C ALA A 53 26.43 -3.75 -43.34
N ALA A 54 26.03 -3.33 -44.55
CA ALA A 54 26.13 -3.95 -45.88
C ALA A 54 25.92 -5.48 -46.08
N ALA A 55 24.97 -5.86 -46.95
CA ALA A 55 25.22 -6.38 -48.32
C ALA A 55 24.01 -7.15 -48.92
N GLN A 56 23.75 -6.84 -50.20
CA GLN A 56 23.25 -7.73 -51.28
C GLN A 56 21.76 -8.14 -51.29
N ASP A 57 21.02 -7.46 -52.19
CA ASP A 57 19.69 -7.85 -52.67
C ASP A 57 19.76 -9.05 -53.64
N PRO A 58 18.81 -10.00 -53.58
CA PRO A 58 18.43 -10.79 -54.75
C PRO A 58 17.10 -10.32 -55.36
N PRO A 59 16.89 -10.61 -56.66
CA PRO A 59 15.93 -9.93 -57.53
C PRO A 59 14.54 -10.61 -57.54
N TYR A 60 13.67 -10.13 -58.46
CA TYR A 60 12.34 -10.63 -58.88
C TYR A 60 11.18 -10.47 -57.86
N LEU A 61 10.03 -9.82 -58.16
CA LEU A 61 9.23 -9.93 -59.39
C LEU A 61 8.20 -8.76 -59.51
N ARG A 62 8.36 -7.97 -60.58
CA ARG A 62 7.36 -7.29 -61.45
C ARG A 62 6.21 -6.40 -60.88
N LEU A 63 6.31 -5.12 -61.27
CA LEU A 63 5.28 -4.13 -61.69
C LEU A 63 4.13 -4.73 -62.55
N PRO A 64 2.99 -4.05 -62.84
CA PRO A 64 2.74 -2.58 -62.76
C PRO A 64 1.32 -2.17 -62.25
N PHE A 65 1.14 -0.88 -61.89
CA PHE A 65 0.00 -0.07 -62.38
C PHE A 65 0.23 1.42 -62.08
N PHE A 66 0.64 2.10 -63.14
CA PHE A 66 0.41 3.50 -63.55
C PHE A 66 -0.15 4.55 -62.54
N ASN A 67 0.66 5.61 -62.40
CA ASN A 67 0.32 7.02 -62.63
C ASN A 67 -0.90 7.65 -61.93
N LYS A 68 -0.60 8.52 -60.96
CA LYS A 68 -0.95 9.95 -61.09
C LYS A 68 -0.09 10.83 -60.18
N PHE A 69 1.00 11.37 -60.75
CA PHE A 69 1.55 12.65 -60.32
C PHE A 69 0.77 13.75 -61.06
N VAL A 70 0.22 14.72 -60.33
CA VAL A 70 -0.16 16.02 -60.90
C VAL A 70 0.52 17.12 -60.09
N ARG A 71 1.27 17.95 -60.81
CA ARG A 71 2.15 19.05 -60.40
C ARG A 71 1.43 20.10 -59.53
N LEU A 72 2.13 20.61 -58.51
CA LEU A 72 1.84 21.90 -57.90
C LEU A 72 2.83 22.94 -58.45
N PRO A 73 2.38 24.05 -59.08
CA PRO A 73 3.29 25.09 -59.55
C PRO A 73 3.54 26.12 -58.45
N SER A 74 4.82 26.36 -58.19
CA SER A 74 5.32 27.60 -57.59
C SER A 74 5.27 28.72 -58.63
N PHE A 75 4.41 29.72 -58.43
CA PHE A 75 4.43 30.96 -59.21
C PHE A 75 4.34 32.18 -58.29
N PHE A 76 5.46 32.89 -58.18
CA PHE A 76 5.49 34.28 -57.74
C PHE A 76 4.70 35.15 -58.73
N ARG A 77 3.69 35.89 -58.24
CA ARG A 77 3.62 37.35 -58.49
C ARG A 77 2.71 38.04 -57.46
N PRO A 78 3.11 39.23 -56.97
CA PRO A 78 2.33 40.06 -56.06
C PRO A 78 1.35 40.94 -56.85
N TYR A 79 0.26 41.40 -56.24
CA TYR A 79 -0.19 42.80 -56.24
C TYR A 79 -1.51 42.94 -55.47
N SER A 80 -1.47 43.89 -54.54
CA SER A 80 -2.54 44.79 -54.09
C SER A 80 -3.87 44.24 -53.54
N THR A 81 -4.09 44.66 -52.29
CA THR A 81 -5.37 45.12 -51.73
C THR A 81 -6.49 44.09 -51.63
N ILE A 82 -6.43 43.27 -50.58
CA ILE A 82 -7.65 42.87 -49.88
C ILE A 82 -7.67 43.63 -48.56
N THR A 83 -8.70 44.44 -48.48
CA THR A 83 -9.05 45.40 -47.46
C THR A 83 -9.06 44.79 -46.06
N GLN A 84 -8.63 45.64 -45.11
CA GLN A 84 -8.77 45.47 -43.68
C GLN A 84 -10.19 45.01 -43.30
N SER A 85 -10.36 43.73 -43.01
CA SER A 85 -11.46 43.26 -42.16
C SER A 85 -11.04 42.09 -41.28
N GLN A 86 -9.75 42.03 -40.94
CA GLN A 86 -9.35 41.43 -39.67
C GLN A 86 -9.83 42.38 -38.57
N ARG A 87 -11.14 42.33 -38.26
CA ARG A 87 -11.64 42.62 -36.92
C ARG A 87 -11.00 41.58 -36.02
N PHE A 88 -9.71 41.76 -35.77
CA PHE A 88 -9.04 41.32 -34.57
C PHE A 88 -10.02 41.65 -33.46
N TYR A 89 -10.58 40.63 -32.85
CA TYR A 89 -11.27 40.76 -31.58
C TYR A 89 -10.24 41.36 -30.61
N ARG A 90 -10.15 42.70 -30.60
CA ARG A 90 -9.54 43.52 -29.55
C ARG A 90 -10.44 43.40 -28.33
N PHE A 91 -10.57 42.19 -27.80
CA PHE A 91 -10.89 41.99 -26.39
C PHE A 91 -9.56 42.00 -25.62
N GLN A 92 -8.84 43.13 -25.76
CA GLN A 92 -7.73 43.52 -24.90
C GLN A 92 -8.32 44.26 -23.69
N THR A 93 -9.19 43.58 -22.96
CA THR A 93 -9.55 43.98 -21.60
C THR A 93 -8.58 43.32 -20.64
N ALA A 94 -8.40 43.89 -19.46
CA ALA A 94 -7.45 43.49 -18.41
C ALA A 94 -7.37 41.96 -18.12
N LEU A 95 -8.37 41.18 -18.54
CA LEU A 95 -8.39 39.73 -18.50
C LEU A 95 -7.20 39.07 -19.20
N GLY A 96 -6.71 39.58 -20.34
CA GLY A 96 -5.60 38.95 -21.08
C GLY A 96 -4.30 38.84 -20.27
N ARG A 97 -4.02 39.85 -19.43
CA ARG A 97 -2.84 39.90 -18.55
C ARG A 97 -2.98 39.00 -17.31
N ARG A 98 -4.21 38.66 -16.93
CA ARG A 98 -4.53 37.83 -15.76
C ARG A 98 -4.73 36.35 -16.11
N ARG A 99 -4.77 35.97 -17.39
CA ARG A 99 -4.96 34.57 -17.84
C ARG A 99 -3.96 33.60 -17.23
N GLY A 100 -2.67 33.95 -17.21
CA GLY A 100 -1.64 33.10 -16.59
C GLY A 100 -1.87 32.87 -15.10
N ILE A 101 -2.20 33.93 -14.36
CA ILE A 101 -2.53 33.85 -12.93
C ILE A 101 -3.77 33.00 -12.70
N ILE A 102 -4.82 33.17 -13.51
CA ILE A 102 -6.04 32.36 -13.43
C ILE A 102 -5.72 30.87 -13.67
N VAL A 103 -4.90 30.55 -14.68
CA VAL A 103 -4.47 29.16 -14.95
C VAL A 103 -3.68 28.59 -13.76
N CYS A 104 -2.74 29.35 -13.19
CA CYS A 104 -2.00 28.90 -12.00
C CYS A 104 -2.92 28.68 -10.79
N LEU A 105 -3.89 29.56 -10.55
CA LEU A 105 -4.87 29.39 -9.48
C LEU A 105 -5.78 28.19 -9.70
N LEU A 106 -6.19 27.92 -10.95
CA LEU A 106 -6.96 26.73 -11.29
C LEU A 106 -6.16 25.44 -11.07
N ILE A 107 -4.89 25.41 -11.50
CA ILE A 107 -4.00 24.27 -11.24
C ILE A 107 -3.84 24.06 -9.73
N PHE A 108 -3.60 25.12 -8.97
CA PHE A 108 -3.49 25.04 -7.51
C PHE A 108 -4.80 24.56 -6.86
N ALA A 109 -5.95 25.06 -7.31
CA ALA A 109 -7.26 24.62 -6.83
C ALA A 109 -7.52 23.14 -7.14
N ILE A 110 -7.11 22.67 -8.33
CA ILE A 110 -7.19 21.25 -8.70
C ILE A 110 -6.29 20.42 -7.79
N LEU A 111 -5.06 20.85 -7.54
CA LEU A 111 -4.14 20.16 -6.61
C LEU A 111 -4.73 20.08 -5.20
N LEU A 112 -5.31 21.17 -4.68
CA LEU A 112 -6.00 21.17 -3.40
C LEU A 112 -7.19 20.21 -3.37
N LEU A 113 -7.98 20.15 -4.45
CA LEU A 113 -9.11 19.22 -4.56
C LEU A 113 -8.61 17.77 -4.56
N LEU A 114 -7.57 17.45 -5.34
CA LEU A 114 -6.99 16.11 -5.37
C LEU A 114 -6.44 15.68 -4.01
N VAL A 115 -5.75 16.59 -3.31
CA VAL A 115 -5.24 16.36 -1.96
C VAL A 115 -6.41 16.13 -0.99
N SER A 116 -7.44 16.98 -1.03
CA SER A 116 -8.63 16.80 -0.18
C SER A 116 -9.33 15.48 -0.46
N LEU A 117 -9.48 15.08 -1.72
CA LEU A 117 -10.08 13.79 -2.09
C LEU A 117 -9.25 12.62 -1.55
N TYR A 118 -7.92 12.70 -1.67
CA TYR A 118 -7.00 11.70 -1.14
C TYR A 118 -7.15 11.55 0.38
N PHE A 119 -7.20 12.66 1.13
CA PHE A 119 -7.43 12.64 2.57
C PHE A 119 -8.80 12.05 2.93
N THR A 120 -9.87 12.40 2.20
CA THR A 120 -11.19 11.79 2.44
C THR A 120 -11.15 10.27 2.25
N ILE A 121 -10.42 9.76 1.26
CA ILE A 121 -10.30 8.31 1.03
C ILE A 121 -9.51 7.61 2.14
N LEU A 122 -8.46 8.25 2.67
CA LEU A 122 -7.63 7.66 3.72
C LEU A 122 -8.30 7.67 5.10
N PHE A 123 -9.07 8.70 5.42
CA PHE A 123 -9.60 8.90 6.76
C PHE A 123 -11.06 8.44 6.91
N ASN A 124 -11.82 8.32 5.82
CA ASN A 124 -13.21 7.85 5.87
C ASN A 124 -13.27 6.32 5.78
N PRO A 125 -13.88 5.61 6.75
CA PRO A 125 -14.04 4.16 6.66
C PRO A 125 -14.87 3.77 5.43
N PRO A 126 -14.43 2.76 4.66
CA PRO A 126 -15.20 2.28 3.52
C PRO A 126 -16.48 1.56 4.01
N PRO A 127 -17.56 1.58 3.21
CA PRO A 127 -18.75 0.82 3.53
C PRO A 127 -18.43 -0.68 3.65
N LEU A 128 -18.98 -1.31 4.67
CA LEU A 128 -18.79 -2.73 4.91
C LEU A 128 -19.74 -3.57 4.05
N PRO A 129 -19.30 -4.74 3.56
CA PRO A 129 -20.18 -5.67 2.85
C PRO A 129 -21.31 -6.15 3.75
N SER A 130 -22.44 -6.60 3.19
CA SER A 130 -23.48 -7.27 3.98
C SER A 130 -22.92 -8.55 4.63
N PRO A 131 -23.41 -8.94 5.83
CA PRO A 131 -23.06 -10.22 6.44
C PRO A 131 -23.37 -11.37 5.48
N ILE A 132 -22.40 -12.26 5.28
CA ILE A 132 -22.59 -13.49 4.49
C ILE A 132 -22.98 -14.66 5.41
N TYR A 133 -22.42 -14.67 6.62
CA TYR A 133 -22.66 -15.72 7.61
C TYR A 133 -23.66 -15.24 8.66
N PRO A 134 -24.50 -16.14 9.20
CA PRO A 134 -25.33 -15.82 10.35
C PRO A 134 -24.47 -15.55 11.59
N ASP A 135 -25.05 -14.83 12.55
CA ASP A 135 -24.40 -14.57 13.83
C ASP A 135 -24.13 -15.89 14.56
N MET A 136 -22.94 -16.01 15.13
CA MET A 136 -22.58 -17.19 15.90
C MET A 136 -23.30 -17.16 17.25
N THR A 137 -23.78 -18.33 17.68
CA THR A 137 -24.29 -18.58 19.02
C THR A 137 -23.61 -19.85 19.56
N THR A 138 -23.30 -19.89 20.85
CA THR A 138 -22.67 -21.06 21.48
C THR A 138 -23.16 -21.19 22.91
N ASN A 139 -23.40 -22.43 23.34
CA ASN A 139 -23.79 -22.77 24.71
C ASN A 139 -22.65 -23.43 25.50
N THR A 140 -21.49 -23.68 24.88
CA THR A 140 -20.43 -24.51 25.46
C THR A 140 -19.10 -23.78 25.54
N SER A 141 -18.54 -23.35 24.41
CA SER A 141 -17.21 -22.74 24.35
C SER A 141 -17.08 -21.72 23.22
N ALA A 142 -16.16 -20.78 23.40
CA ALA A 142 -15.78 -19.77 22.43
C ALA A 142 -14.26 -19.59 22.45
N ARG A 143 -13.66 -19.42 21.28
CA ARG A 143 -12.21 -19.26 21.12
C ARG A 143 -11.83 -17.79 21.01
N PHE A 144 -11.01 -17.33 21.94
CA PHE A 144 -10.53 -15.96 22.02
C PHE A 144 -9.06 -15.86 21.60
N LEU A 145 -8.74 -14.80 20.86
CA LEU A 145 -7.37 -14.39 20.57
C LEU A 145 -7.18 -12.96 21.05
N THR A 146 -6.09 -12.70 21.78
CA THR A 146 -5.55 -11.36 21.99
C THR A 146 -4.18 -11.30 21.33
N LEU A 147 -3.96 -10.31 20.46
CA LEU A 147 -2.72 -10.23 19.70
C LEU A 147 -2.33 -8.80 19.35
N ASN A 148 -1.10 -8.43 19.69
CA ASN A 148 -0.49 -7.23 19.13
C ASN A 148 0.00 -7.52 17.71
N ILE A 149 -0.58 -6.83 16.72
CA ILE A 149 -0.26 -7.05 15.31
C ILE A 149 0.84 -6.13 14.79
N PHE A 150 1.34 -5.21 15.62
CA PHE A 150 2.46 -4.34 15.29
C PHE A 150 2.25 -3.58 13.96
N MET A 151 1.03 -3.09 13.74
CA MET A 151 0.63 -2.40 12.50
C MET A 151 0.80 -0.89 12.67
N ARG A 152 2.04 -0.45 12.88
CA ARG A 152 2.40 0.94 13.14
C ARG A 152 2.02 1.90 12.00
N PRO A 153 1.76 3.19 12.31
CA PRO A 153 1.53 4.22 11.31
C PRO A 153 2.65 4.29 10.25
N PRO A 154 2.35 4.81 9.04
CA PRO A 154 3.34 4.98 8.00
C PRO A 154 4.51 5.85 8.47
N GLY A 155 5.73 5.51 8.04
CA GLY A 155 6.95 6.23 8.42
C GLY A 155 7.67 5.68 9.65
N ILE A 156 7.00 4.87 10.48
CA ILE A 156 7.61 4.22 11.65
C ILE A 156 7.96 2.77 11.30
N ARG A 157 9.25 2.43 11.38
CA ARG A 157 9.79 1.08 11.15
C ARG A 157 10.98 0.81 12.07
N ASN A 158 11.14 -0.44 12.50
CA ASN A 158 12.30 -0.85 13.30
C ASN A 158 13.42 -1.40 12.41
N ASN A 159 13.04 -2.10 11.33
CA ASN A 159 13.94 -2.68 10.33
C ASN A 159 13.72 -2.04 8.95
N LEU A 160 14.42 -2.54 7.92
CA LEU A 160 14.26 -2.12 6.52
C LEU A 160 12.78 -2.17 6.06
N SER A 161 12.05 -3.21 6.48
CA SER A 161 10.60 -3.38 6.31
C SER A 161 10.03 -4.27 7.42
N ASP A 162 8.86 -3.92 7.99
CA ASP A 162 8.18 -4.76 9.00
C ASP A 162 7.21 -5.79 8.39
N TYR A 163 7.26 -5.98 7.06
CA TYR A 163 6.39 -6.91 6.30
C TYR A 163 4.89 -6.77 6.63
N LYS A 164 4.46 -5.52 6.89
CA LYS A 164 3.12 -5.20 7.41
C LYS A 164 1.99 -5.82 6.56
N ASP A 165 2.10 -5.75 5.24
CA ASP A 165 1.08 -6.27 4.31
C ASP A 165 1.05 -7.80 4.28
N SER A 166 2.20 -8.46 4.19
CA SER A 166 2.29 -9.93 4.20
C SER A 166 1.84 -10.53 5.54
N ARG A 167 2.17 -9.87 6.66
CA ARG A 167 1.72 -10.28 8.00
C ARG A 167 0.20 -10.14 8.16
N LEU A 168 -0.37 -9.07 7.62
CA LEU A 168 -1.81 -8.87 7.61
C LEU A 168 -2.52 -9.96 6.79
N GLU A 169 -1.99 -10.26 5.60
CA GLU A 169 -2.55 -11.32 4.75
C GLU A 169 -2.48 -12.70 5.42
N TYR A 170 -1.36 -13.01 6.08
CA TYR A 170 -1.21 -14.24 6.84
C TYR A 170 -2.21 -14.32 8.00
N LEU A 171 -2.36 -13.23 8.76
CA LEU A 171 -3.33 -13.13 9.86
C LEU A 171 -4.75 -13.46 9.36
N ILE A 172 -5.17 -12.81 8.26
CA ILE A 172 -6.50 -12.99 7.68
C ILE A 172 -6.72 -14.45 7.22
N ARG A 173 -5.75 -15.03 6.51
CA ARG A 173 -5.93 -16.34 5.88
C ARG A 173 -5.82 -17.52 6.83
N TYR A 174 -4.90 -17.45 7.78
CA TYR A 174 -4.51 -18.62 8.58
C TYR A 174 -4.87 -18.51 10.06
N VAL A 175 -4.93 -17.29 10.59
CA VAL A 175 -5.16 -17.07 12.03
C VAL A 175 -6.63 -16.81 12.31
N LEU A 176 -7.24 -15.80 11.68
CA LEU A 176 -8.64 -15.41 11.95
C LEU A 176 -9.67 -16.56 11.85
N PRO A 177 -9.59 -17.50 10.90
CA PRO A 177 -10.58 -18.59 10.80
C PRO A 177 -10.60 -19.53 12.02
N ARG A 178 -9.55 -19.51 12.84
CA ARG A 178 -9.40 -20.39 14.01
C ARG A 178 -10.01 -19.83 15.29
N TYR A 179 -10.54 -18.61 15.25
CA TYR A 179 -11.06 -17.92 16.43
C TYR A 179 -12.45 -17.35 16.18
N ASP A 180 -13.16 -17.10 17.28
CA ASP A 180 -14.54 -16.63 17.26
C ASP A 180 -14.62 -15.17 17.72
N VAL A 181 -13.71 -14.77 18.62
CA VAL A 181 -13.50 -13.37 19.02
C VAL A 181 -12.00 -13.08 18.97
N VAL A 182 -11.63 -11.93 18.41
CA VAL A 182 -10.24 -11.52 18.25
C VAL A 182 -10.09 -10.07 18.71
N ALA A 183 -9.24 -9.83 19.70
CA ALA A 183 -8.84 -8.50 20.17
C ALA A 183 -7.41 -8.20 19.70
N LEU A 184 -7.25 -7.12 18.95
CA LEU A 184 -5.99 -6.74 18.32
C LEU A 184 -5.48 -5.42 18.90
N GLN A 185 -4.20 -5.40 19.25
CA GLN A 185 -3.48 -4.20 19.66
C GLN A 185 -2.51 -3.73 18.56
N GLU A 186 -2.15 -2.45 18.59
CA GLU A 186 -1.38 -1.76 17.55
C GLU A 186 -1.99 -1.91 16.14
N ALA A 187 -3.32 -1.92 16.04
CA ALA A 187 -4.08 -1.90 14.81
C ALA A 187 -4.47 -0.45 14.45
N PHE A 188 -3.50 0.35 14.03
CA PHE A 188 -3.73 1.78 13.77
C PHE A 188 -4.49 2.02 12.45
N ALA A 189 -5.40 2.99 12.46
CA ALA A 189 -6.09 3.54 11.27
C ALA A 189 -5.33 4.72 10.66
N PHE A 190 -4.62 5.49 11.49
CA PHE A 190 -4.00 6.75 11.08
C PHE A 190 -3.08 6.58 9.86
N GLY A 191 -3.44 7.23 8.75
CA GLY A 191 -2.67 7.23 7.51
C GLY A 191 -2.57 5.87 6.80
N THR A 192 -3.47 4.91 7.08
CA THR A 192 -3.41 3.59 6.44
C THR A 192 -4.77 2.91 6.24
N ILE A 193 -4.95 2.32 5.05
CA ILE A 193 -6.15 1.52 4.70
C ILE A 193 -6.10 0.07 5.23
N ARG A 194 -5.01 -0.33 5.90
CA ARG A 194 -4.77 -1.73 6.29
C ARG A 194 -5.81 -2.24 7.27
N LYS A 195 -6.19 -1.42 8.25
CA LYS A 195 -7.24 -1.75 9.21
C LYS A 195 -8.59 -1.96 8.51
N ASP A 196 -8.90 -1.13 7.51
CA ASP A 196 -10.13 -1.29 6.73
C ASP A 196 -10.15 -2.58 5.91
N ILE A 197 -9.00 -2.94 5.33
CA ILE A 197 -8.83 -4.22 4.64
C ILE A 197 -9.07 -5.37 5.62
N LEU A 198 -8.45 -5.30 6.81
CA LEU A 198 -8.63 -6.31 7.86
C LEU A 198 -10.10 -6.50 8.23
N ILE A 199 -10.82 -5.42 8.55
CA ILE A 199 -12.23 -5.48 8.94
C ILE A 199 -13.09 -6.04 7.80
N ARG A 200 -12.85 -5.61 6.56
CA ARG A 200 -13.60 -6.07 5.39
C ARG A 200 -13.41 -7.56 5.13
N GLU A 201 -12.18 -8.04 5.17
CA GLU A 201 -11.89 -9.47 4.97
C GLU A 201 -12.37 -10.31 6.16
N ALA A 202 -12.24 -9.81 7.40
CA ALA A 202 -12.79 -10.48 8.57
C ALA A 202 -14.31 -10.64 8.47
N ARG A 203 -15.02 -9.64 7.95
CA ARG A 203 -16.47 -9.73 7.71
C ARG A 203 -16.84 -10.82 6.71
N LYS A 204 -16.04 -10.99 5.66
CA LYS A 204 -16.19 -12.12 4.72
C LYS A 204 -15.91 -13.47 5.37
N LEU A 205 -15.17 -13.51 6.48
CA LEU A 205 -14.92 -14.74 7.25
C LEU A 205 -16.00 -15.00 8.30
N GLY A 206 -17.00 -14.13 8.47
CA GLY A 206 -18.10 -14.27 9.43
C GLY A 206 -17.95 -13.45 10.73
N PHE A 207 -16.96 -12.56 10.81
CA PHE A 207 -16.90 -11.56 11.89
C PHE A 207 -17.89 -10.42 11.59
N ASN A 208 -19.15 -10.63 11.95
CA ASN A 208 -20.24 -9.70 11.67
C ASN A 208 -20.21 -8.43 12.53
N TYR A 209 -19.45 -8.42 13.61
CA TYR A 209 -19.37 -7.30 14.53
C TYR A 209 -17.92 -6.91 14.77
N HIS A 210 -17.67 -5.61 14.92
CA HIS A 210 -16.38 -5.10 15.31
C HIS A 210 -16.55 -3.85 16.17
N ILE A 211 -15.57 -3.60 17.02
CA ILE A 211 -15.40 -2.34 17.76
C ILE A 211 -13.98 -1.87 17.47
N GLU A 212 -13.81 -0.60 17.13
CA GLU A 212 -12.50 0.00 16.93
C GLU A 212 -12.33 1.23 17.80
N SER A 213 -11.08 1.60 18.10
CA SER A 213 -10.77 2.89 18.69
C SER A 213 -11.22 4.03 17.77
N MET A 214 -11.67 5.13 18.39
CA MET A 214 -12.15 6.32 17.66
C MET A 214 -11.12 6.75 16.62
N ARG A 215 -11.56 6.84 15.36
CA ARG A 215 -10.76 7.43 14.28
C ARG A 215 -10.64 8.92 14.51
N LYS A 216 -9.47 9.46 14.22
CA LYS A 216 -9.24 10.90 14.27
C LYS A 216 -9.55 11.54 12.93
N ASP A 217 -10.09 12.75 12.98
CA ASP A 217 -10.45 13.51 11.79
C ASP A 217 -9.22 14.04 11.08
N ILE A 218 -9.39 14.50 9.83
CA ILE A 218 -8.30 15.10 9.02
C ILE A 218 -7.68 16.32 9.72
N PHE A 219 -8.45 17.02 10.57
CA PHE A 219 -7.98 18.16 11.37
C PHE A 219 -7.38 17.76 12.72
N ASP A 220 -7.60 16.52 13.17
CA ASP A 220 -6.99 15.95 14.37
C ASP A 220 -5.87 14.99 13.94
N LEU A 221 -4.65 15.52 13.84
CA LEU A 221 -3.45 14.77 13.45
C LEU A 221 -2.95 13.79 14.53
N SER A 222 -3.73 13.56 15.59
CA SER A 222 -3.41 12.61 16.64
C SER A 222 -3.49 11.17 16.13
N ILE A 223 -2.69 10.29 16.71
CA ILE A 223 -2.73 8.85 16.42
C ILE A 223 -3.92 8.22 17.17
N ASP A 224 -4.62 7.27 16.55
CA ASP A 224 -5.67 6.52 17.24
C ASP A 224 -5.10 5.51 18.26
N GLY A 225 -5.95 5.00 19.16
CA GLY A 225 -5.53 4.06 20.20
C GLY A 225 -5.07 2.69 19.70
N GLY A 226 -5.18 2.39 18.40
CA GLY A 226 -4.72 1.14 17.81
C GLY A 226 -5.43 -0.12 18.32
N LEU A 227 -6.68 0.01 18.80
CA LEU A 227 -7.47 -1.11 19.32
C LEU A 227 -8.54 -1.54 18.32
N LEU A 228 -8.65 -2.85 18.10
CA LEU A 228 -9.68 -3.44 17.24
C LEU A 228 -10.16 -4.76 17.83
N VAL A 229 -11.45 -4.88 18.09
CA VAL A 229 -12.13 -6.13 18.46
C VAL A 229 -12.96 -6.59 17.28
N LEU A 230 -12.80 -7.85 16.87
CA LEU A 230 -13.59 -8.55 15.87
C LEU A 230 -14.38 -9.66 16.55
N SER A 231 -15.68 -9.77 16.28
CA SER A 231 -16.56 -10.77 16.91
C SER A 231 -17.50 -11.42 15.89
N ARG A 232 -17.62 -12.74 15.97
CA ARG A 232 -18.68 -13.52 15.30
C ARG A 232 -20.00 -13.47 16.08
N PHE A 233 -19.93 -13.20 17.38
CA PHE A 233 -21.08 -13.03 18.26
C PHE A 233 -21.60 -11.60 18.19
N LYS A 234 -22.91 -11.44 18.37
CA LYS A 234 -23.54 -10.12 18.46
C LYS A 234 -23.00 -9.33 19.65
N ILE A 235 -22.46 -8.15 19.36
CA ILE A 235 -22.07 -7.18 20.37
C ILE A 235 -23.34 -6.43 20.81
N VAL A 236 -23.70 -6.58 22.08
CA VAL A 236 -24.89 -5.94 22.66
C VAL A 236 -24.56 -4.54 23.18
N ASP A 237 -23.38 -4.38 23.77
CA ASP A 237 -22.92 -3.13 24.36
C ASP A 237 -21.40 -2.99 24.23
N SER A 238 -20.93 -1.74 24.24
CA SER A 238 -19.51 -1.38 24.14
C SER A 238 -19.25 -0.06 24.84
N ALA A 239 -18.18 0.00 25.63
CA ALA A 239 -17.73 1.22 26.30
C ALA A 239 -16.26 1.49 25.99
N VAL A 240 -15.88 2.76 26.05
CA VAL A 240 -14.50 3.23 25.89
C VAL A 240 -14.02 3.77 27.23
N MET A 241 -12.81 3.36 27.63
CA MET A 241 -12.12 3.90 28.79
C MET A 241 -10.82 4.56 28.30
N GLU A 242 -10.75 5.88 28.49
CA GLU A 242 -9.55 6.66 28.19
C GLU A 242 -8.78 6.89 29.48
N TYR A 243 -7.51 6.50 29.48
CA TYR A 243 -6.61 6.80 30.59
C TYR A 243 -6.07 8.23 30.46
N GLU A 244 -5.72 8.83 31.58
CA GLU A 244 -4.99 10.10 31.59
C GLU A 244 -3.66 9.95 30.83
N ARG A 245 -3.19 11.06 30.27
CA ARG A 245 -2.01 11.10 29.41
C ARG A 245 -0.81 10.47 30.11
N GLY A 246 -0.11 9.57 29.41
CA GLY A 246 1.06 8.87 29.94
C GLY A 246 2.22 9.81 30.25
N VAL A 247 3.22 9.29 30.97
CA VAL A 247 4.47 10.01 31.31
C VAL A 247 5.56 9.60 30.31
N ASN A 248 6.40 10.54 29.87
CA ASN A 248 7.50 10.34 28.91
C ASN A 248 7.03 10.00 27.48
N ASN A 249 7.54 8.93 26.85
CA ASN A 249 7.27 8.62 25.44
C ASN A 249 5.79 8.28 25.16
N ASP A 250 5.04 7.92 26.20
CA ASP A 250 3.60 7.67 26.15
C ASP A 250 2.76 8.97 26.22
N CYS A 251 3.42 10.14 26.34
CA CYS A 251 2.75 11.44 26.36
C CYS A 251 2.62 12.09 24.96
N LEU A 252 3.29 11.55 23.95
CA LEU A 252 3.33 12.12 22.60
C LEU A 252 2.02 11.89 21.84
#